data_AF-A0A0F8K3A6-F1
#
_entry.id   AF-A0A0F8K3A6-F1
#
_cell.length_a   1.000
_cell.length_b   1.000
_cell.length_c   1.000
_cell.angle_alpha   90.00
_cell.angle_beta   90.00
_cell.angle_gamma   90.00
#
_symmetry.space_group_name_H-M   'P 1'
#
loop_
_entity.id
_entity.type
_entity.pdbx_description
1 polymer ?
#
loop_
_entity_poly.entity_id
_entity_poly.type
_entity_poly.pdbx_seq_one_letter_code
_entity_poly.pdbx_strand_id
1 'polypeptide(L)'
;MSLILPGPILKRWAEEDYREHTMKLLNMENAKLMVCKDCEKIPTIIAADNFMGVALFPKEGTFDRKFVISFEPGALAWGKELYDYYEKNSERVESIDSYISTA
;
A
#
# COMPACT_ATOMS: atom_id res chain seq x y z
N MET A 1 5.75 -9.36 4.60
CA MET A 1 5.21 -8.45 3.57
C MET A 1 4.13 -7.60 4.20
N SER A 2 4.04 -6.33 3.84
CA SER A 2 3.00 -5.44 4.33
C SER A 2 2.48 -4.61 3.16
N LEU A 3 1.18 -4.37 3.17
CA LEU A 3 0.50 -3.62 2.13
C LEU A 3 -0.39 -2.57 2.76
N ILE A 4 -0.14 -1.31 2.39
CA ILE A 4 -0.87 -0.15 2.88
C ILE A 4 -1.70 0.40 1.73
N LEU A 5 -2.98 0.64 1.97
CA LEU A 5 -3.90 1.16 0.96
C LEU A 5 -4.67 2.37 1.48
N PRO A 6 -4.96 3.35 0.63
CA PRO A 6 -5.98 4.35 0.92
C PRO A 6 -7.34 3.68 1.15
N GLY A 7 -8.12 4.21 2.10
CA GLY A 7 -9.42 3.66 2.47
C GLY A 7 -10.38 3.37 1.30
N PRO A 8 -10.57 4.30 0.35
CA PRO A 8 -11.42 4.07 -0.82
C PRO A 8 -10.93 2.92 -1.72
N ILE A 9 -9.61 2.75 -1.85
CA ILE A 9 -9.01 1.67 -2.66
C ILE A 9 -9.21 0.34 -1.96
N LEU A 10 -9.00 0.27 -0.64
CA LEU A 10 -9.23 -0.94 0.13
C LEU A 10 -10.69 -1.38 0.06
N LYS A 11 -11.65 -0.46 0.18
CA LYS A 11 -13.09 -0.76 0.09
C LYS A 11 -13.42 -1.42 -1.24
N ARG A 12 -13.06 -0.76 -2.35
CA ARG A 12 -13.27 -1.29 -3.70
C ARG A 12 -12.57 -2.65 -3.91
N TRP A 13 -11.31 -2.78 -3.50
CA TRP A 13 -10.56 -4.04 -3.60
C TRP A 13 -11.28 -5.16 -2.84
N ALA A 14 -11.62 -4.92 -1.58
CA ALA A 14 -12.16 -5.96 -0.70
C ALA A 14 -13.62 -6.33 -1.00
N GLU A 15 -14.42 -5.43 -1.57
CA GLU A 15 -15.83 -5.67 -1.91
C GLU A 15 -16.03 -6.18 -3.35
N GLU A 16 -15.41 -5.52 -4.32
CA GLU A 16 -15.79 -5.67 -5.74
C GLU A 16 -14.81 -6.55 -6.49
N ASP A 17 -13.50 -6.29 -6.33
CA ASP A 17 -12.52 -6.77 -7.30
C ASP A 17 -11.81 -8.07 -6.84
N TYR A 18 -11.50 -8.27 -5.55
CA TYR A 18 -10.69 -9.42 -5.12
C TYR A 18 -10.91 -9.94 -3.69
N ARG A 19 -12.14 -9.95 -3.19
CA ARG A 19 -12.47 -10.39 -1.82
C ARG A 19 -11.76 -11.67 -1.33
N GLU A 20 -11.76 -12.73 -2.14
CA GLU A 20 -11.11 -14.02 -1.79
C GLU A 20 -9.59 -13.89 -1.60
N HIS A 21 -8.93 -13.10 -2.46
CA HIS A 21 -7.49 -12.86 -2.38
C HIS A 21 -7.16 -12.01 -1.15
N THR A 22 -8.01 -11.04 -0.82
CA THR A 22 -7.87 -10.23 0.40
C THR A 22 -7.99 -11.10 1.65
N MET A 23 -8.93 -12.06 1.70
CA MET A 23 -9.02 -13.01 2.82
C MET A 23 -7.77 -13.89 2.92
N LYS A 24 -7.25 -14.39 1.79
CA LYS A 24 -5.99 -15.16 1.77
C LYS A 24 -4.84 -14.35 2.33
N LEU A 25 -4.72 -13.08 1.94
CA LEU A 25 -3.69 -12.17 2.44
C LEU A 25 -3.82 -11.93 3.95
N LEU A 26 -5.04 -11.77 4.48
CA LEU A 26 -5.28 -11.59 5.91
C LEU A 26 -4.92 -12.81 6.76
N ASN A 27 -5.09 -14.02 6.20
CA ASN A 27 -4.78 -15.28 6.88
C ASN A 27 -3.30 -15.67 6.84
N MET A 28 -2.44 -14.91 6.14
CA MET A 28 -1.00 -15.16 6.10
C MET A 28 -0.30 -14.58 7.33
N GLU A 29 0.40 -15.41 8.10
CA GLU A 29 1.13 -14.99 9.30
C GLU A 29 2.22 -13.94 9.02
N ASN A 30 2.85 -14.02 7.86
CA ASN A 30 3.93 -13.13 7.44
C ASN A 30 3.45 -11.97 6.55
N ALA A 31 2.13 -11.75 6.46
CA ALA A 31 1.54 -10.64 5.74
C ALA A 31 0.77 -9.70 6.68
N LYS A 32 0.68 -8.42 6.28
CA LYS A 32 -0.15 -7.42 6.94
C LYS A 32 -0.88 -6.60 5.88
N LEU A 33 -2.19 -6.45 6.04
CA LEU A 33 -2.98 -5.50 5.30
C LEU A 33 -3.30 -4.32 6.21
N MET A 34 -3.03 -3.12 5.74
CA MET A 34 -3.17 -1.88 6.49
C MET A 34 -3.97 -0.87 5.67
N VAL A 35 -4.70 0.00 6.36
CA VAL A 35 -5.42 1.11 5.77
C VAL A 35 -4.85 2.43 6.26
N CYS A 36 -4.52 3.34 5.33
CA CYS A 36 -4.29 4.73 5.67
C CYS A 36 -5.53 5.56 5.30
N LYS A 37 -6.17 6.14 6.31
CA LYS A 37 -7.37 6.98 6.13
C LYS A 37 -7.01 8.37 5.59
N ASP A 38 -5.89 8.94 6.02
CA ASP A 38 -5.48 10.31 5.68
C ASP A 38 -4.46 10.39 4.53
N CYS A 39 -4.34 9.33 3.74
CA CYS A 39 -3.34 9.24 2.67
C CYS A 39 -3.96 9.17 1.27
N GLU A 40 -4.81 10.12 0.92
CA GLU A 40 -5.54 10.11 -0.36
C GLU A 40 -4.64 10.22 -1.61
N LYS A 41 -3.40 10.69 -1.47
CA LYS A 41 -2.47 10.94 -2.59
C LYS A 41 -1.09 10.33 -2.36
N ILE A 42 -1.03 9.03 -2.04
CA ILE A 42 0.25 8.32 -1.98
C ILE A 42 0.63 7.87 -3.40
N PRO A 43 1.83 8.21 -3.91
CA PRO A 43 2.40 7.47 -5.04
C PRO A 43 2.57 6.00 -4.65
N THR A 44 2.49 5.08 -5.60
CA THR A 44 2.81 3.68 -5.27
C THR A 44 4.29 3.60 -4.89
N ILE A 45 4.58 3.09 -3.69
CA ILE A 45 5.96 2.93 -3.18
C ILE A 45 6.18 1.44 -2.90
N ILE A 46 7.36 0.96 -3.27
CA ILE A 46 7.84 -0.39 -3.00
C ILE A 46 9.17 -0.24 -2.25
N ALA A 47 9.16 -0.65 -0.97
CA ALA A 47 10.36 -0.75 -0.15
C ALA A 47 10.70 -2.24 0.00
N ALA A 48 11.75 -2.68 -0.67
CA ALA A 48 12.26 -4.05 -0.59
C ALA A 48 13.73 -4.04 -0.17
N ASP A 49 14.22 -5.18 0.31
CA ASP A 49 15.59 -5.31 0.83
C ASP A 49 16.66 -5.03 -0.24
N ASN A 50 16.33 -5.25 -1.51
CA ASN A 50 17.26 -5.16 -2.64
C ASN A 50 16.91 -4.08 -3.67
N PHE A 51 15.72 -3.47 -3.61
CA PHE A 51 15.36 -2.34 -4.49
C PHE A 51 14.32 -1.43 -3.85
N MET A 52 14.30 -0.19 -4.32
CA MET A 52 13.21 0.76 -4.11
C MET A 52 12.50 0.99 -5.44
N GLY A 53 11.17 1.02 -5.42
CA GLY A 53 10.33 1.38 -6.56
C GLY A 53 9.36 2.49 -6.20
N VAL A 54 9.16 3.47 -7.09
CA VAL A 54 8.12 4.49 -6.93
C VAL A 54 7.40 4.78 -8.24
N ALA A 55 6.07 4.79 -8.22
CA ALA A 55 5.25 5.28 -9.32
C ALA A 55 4.66 6.64 -8.95
N LEU A 56 5.16 7.68 -9.61
CA LEU A 56 4.78 9.07 -9.35
C LEU A 56 3.56 9.46 -10.18
N PHE A 57 2.75 10.37 -9.64
CA PHE A 57 1.68 10.97 -10.42
C PHE A 57 2.28 11.90 -11.49
N PRO A 58 1.93 11.73 -12.77
CA PRO A 58 2.36 12.66 -13.80
C PRO A 58 1.74 14.04 -13.54
N LYS A 59 2.51 15.10 -13.83
CA LYS A 59 2.05 16.50 -13.67
C LYS A 59 0.86 16.82 -14.59
N GLU A 60 0.83 16.18 -15.75
CA GLU A 60 -0.21 16.31 -16.77
C GLU A 60 -0.49 14.92 -17.36
N GLY A 61 -1.76 14.62 -17.64
CA GLY A 61 -2.17 13.36 -18.28
C GLY A 61 -2.55 12.23 -17.32
N THR A 62 -2.81 11.06 -17.89
CA THR A 62 -3.30 9.87 -17.18
C THR A 62 -2.15 9.17 -16.44
N PHE A 63 -2.43 8.64 -15.25
CA PHE A 63 -1.48 7.81 -14.49
C PHE A 63 -0.93 6.66 -15.36
N ASP A 64 0.36 6.75 -15.71
CA ASP A 64 1.00 5.89 -16.70
C ASP A 64 1.63 4.62 -16.09
N ARG A 65 1.49 4.46 -14.77
CA ARG A 65 1.98 3.31 -13.98
C ARG A 65 3.47 3.02 -14.18
N LYS A 66 4.26 4.02 -14.57
CA LYS A 66 5.71 3.85 -14.72
C LYS A 66 6.37 3.90 -13.35
N PHE A 67 7.29 2.98 -13.12
CA PHE A 67 8.09 2.92 -11.91
C PHE A 67 9.49 3.44 -12.17
N VAL A 68 9.96 4.32 -11.29
CA VAL A 68 11.39 4.55 -11.10
C VAL A 68 11.89 3.47 -10.15
N ILE A 69 12.88 2.70 -10.57
CA ILE A 69 13.50 1.63 -9.78
C ILE A 69 14.95 2.00 -9.49
N SER A 70 15.38 1.84 -8.25
CA SER A 70 16.76 2.04 -7.84
C SER A 70 17.23 0.92 -6.92
N PHE A 71 18.51 0.58 -7.04
CA PHE A 71 19.20 -0.42 -6.24
C PHE A 71 20.26 0.22 -5.32
N GLU A 72 20.42 1.55 -5.39
CA GLU A 72 21.41 2.28 -4.62
C GLU A 72 21.07 2.27 -3.12
N PRO A 73 22.04 2.07 -2.21
CA PRO A 73 21.78 1.99 -0.77
C PRO A 73 21.01 3.18 -0.20
N GLY A 74 21.28 4.40 -0.69
CA GLY A 74 20.54 5.60 -0.27
C GLY A 74 19.07 5.58 -0.69
N ALA A 75 18.75 4.99 -1.84
CA ALA A 75 17.37 4.84 -2.30
C ALA A 75 16.62 3.77 -1.50
N LEU A 76 17.30 2.69 -1.09
CA LEU A 76 16.74 1.67 -0.20
C LEU A 76 16.38 2.27 1.16
N ALA A 77 17.31 3.02 1.77
CA ALA A 77 17.10 3.68 3.05
C ALA A 77 15.92 4.67 2.98
N TRP A 78 15.89 5.52 1.96
CA TRP A 78 14.80 6.47 1.76
C TRP A 78 13.45 5.79 1.52
N GLY A 79 13.40 4.73 0.70
CA GLY A 79 12.18 3.96 0.46
C GLY A 79 11.64 3.34 1.75
N LYS A 80 12.53 2.82 2.60
CA LYS A 80 12.17 2.29 3.92
C LYS A 80 11.62 3.38 4.85
N GLU A 81 12.29 4.52 4.97
CA GLU A 81 11.83 5.64 5.79
C GLU A 81 10.44 6.12 5.38
N LEU A 82 10.20 6.20 4.07
CA LEU A 82 8.91 6.60 3.52
C LEU A 82 7.82 5.56 3.81
N TYR A 83 8.13 4.27 3.70
CA TYR A 83 7.23 3.20 4.11
C TYR A 83 6.91 3.28 5.62
N ASP A 84 7.92 3.41 6.48
CA ASP A 84 7.76 3.46 7.93
C ASP A 84 6.85 4.64 8.35
N TYR A 85 6.95 5.79 7.66
CA TYR A 85 6.04 6.92 7.85
C TYR A 85 4.58 6.53 7.60
N TYR A 86 4.28 5.87 6.47
CA TYR A 86 2.92 5.47 6.16
C TYR A 86 2.42 4.37 7.07
N GLU A 87 3.26 3.41 7.44
CA GLU A 87 2.90 2.34 8.37
C GLU A 87 2.48 2.92 9.73
N LYS A 88 3.24 3.88 10.26
CA LYS A 88 2.94 4.55 11.53
C LYS A 88 1.58 5.28 11.52
N ASN A 89 1.17 5.79 10.36
CA ASN A 89 -0.09 6.51 10.17
C ASN A 89 -1.22 5.62 9.63
N SER A 90 -1.02 4.30 9.64
CA SER A 90 -2.01 3.33 9.15
C SER A 90 -2.51 2.42 10.25
N GLU A 91 -3.73 1.94 10.08
CA GLU A 91 -4.35 0.97 10.97
C GLU A 91 -4.31 -0.42 10.33
N ARG A 92 -4.07 -1.45 11.14
CA ARG A 92 -4.12 -2.83 10.67
C ARG A 92 -5.56 -3.27 10.45
N VAL A 93 -5.80 -3.94 9.33
CA VAL A 93 -7.09 -4.54 9.00
C VAL A 93 -7.09 -5.97 9.51
N GLU A 94 -7.93 -6.25 10.51
CA GLU A 94 -8.08 -7.62 11.05
C GLU A 94 -9.24 -8.38 10.39
N SER A 95 -10.27 -7.66 9.93
CA SER A 95 -11.42 -8.25 9.24
C SER A 95 -12.01 -7.27 8.23
N ILE A 96 -12.22 -7.76 7.01
CA ILE A 96 -12.84 -7.00 5.91
C ILE A 96 -14.26 -6.59 6.29
N ASP A 97 -15.04 -7.49 6.89
CA ASP A 97 -16.45 -7.25 7.21
C ASP A 97 -16.60 -6.18 8.29
N SER A 98 -15.72 -6.21 9.28
CA SER A 98 -15.67 -5.16 10.31
C SER A 98 -15.30 -3.80 9.70
N TYR A 99 -14.30 -3.76 8.81
CA TYR A 99 -13.83 -2.54 8.17
C TYR A 99 -14.93 -1.90 7.31
N ILE A 100 -15.57 -2.68 6.44
CA ILE A 100 -16.66 -2.21 5.57
C ILE A 100 -17.82 -1.64 6.39
N SER A 101 -18.18 -2.28 7.50
CA SER A 101 -19.30 -1.81 8.33
C SER A 101 -19.06 -0.45 8.99
N THR A 102 -17.79 -0.03 9.11
CA THR A 102 -17.37 1.23 9.74
C THR A 102 -16.93 2.31 8.75
N ALA A 103 -16.90 2.02 7.44
CA ALA A 103 -16.33 2.86 6.38
C ALA A 103 -17.37 3.38 5.38
#